data_AF-A0A0A2F5P6-F1
#
_entry.id   AF-A0A0A2F5P6-F1
#
_cell.length_a   1.000
_cell.length_b   1.000
_cell.length_c   1.000
_cell.angle_alpha   90.00
_cell.angle_beta   90.00
_cell.angle_gamma   90.00
#
_symmetry.space_group_name_H-M   'P 1'
#
loop_
_entity.id
_entity.type
_entity.pdbx_description
1 polymer ?
#
loop_
_entity_poly.entity_id
_entity_poly.type
_entity_poly.pdbx_seq_one_letter_code
_entity_poly.pdbx_strand_id
1 'polypeptide(L)'
;MKRLIDYIVYRLYNIYRHKDPAPLASATAFTIIVVSSFYVFGGALILRIFFNVSVREINPDAPRLSVLIYVFFVFAIVYWRIKKKYTEMYIIKSLTPRFEKSKYNKKIKGWMLIVLIPIWFLAFMI
;
A
#
# COMPACT_ATOMS: atom_id res chain seq x y z
N MET A 1 3.31 -10.79 -5.14
CA MET A 1 2.75 -9.71 -4.28
C MET A 1 1.65 -10.17 -3.30
N LYS A 2 0.62 -10.94 -3.71
CA LYS A 2 -0.52 -11.30 -2.82
C LYS A 2 -0.11 -11.83 -1.43
N ARG A 3 0.78 -12.83 -1.35
CA ARG A 3 1.28 -13.38 -0.07
C ARG A 3 2.03 -12.36 0.81
N LEU A 4 2.71 -11.39 0.20
CA LEU A 4 3.48 -10.36 0.91
C LEU A 4 2.53 -9.31 1.52
N ILE A 5 1.52 -8.88 0.76
CA ILE A 5 0.49 -7.96 1.27
C ILE A 5 -0.35 -8.63 2.36
N ASP A 6 -0.75 -9.89 2.17
CA ASP A 6 -1.45 -10.69 3.18
C ASP A 6 -0.66 -10.77 4.49
N TYR A 7 0.67 -10.99 4.38
CA TYR A 7 1.57 -11.02 5.53
C TYR A 7 1.70 -9.65 6.21
N ILE A 8 1.83 -8.56 5.43
CA ILE A 8 1.89 -7.20 5.97
C ILE A 8 0.62 -6.85 6.73
N VAL A 9 -0.57 -7.13 6.16
CA VAL A 9 -1.87 -6.89 6.82
C VAL A 9 -1.96 -7.65 8.13
N TYR A 10 -1.61 -8.94 8.13
CA TYR A 10 -1.62 -9.75 9.35
C TYR A 10 -0.69 -9.17 10.44
N ARG A 11 0.54 -8.79 10.06
CA ARG A 11 1.52 -8.22 11.00
C ARG A 11 1.06 -6.88 11.56
N LEU A 12 0.54 -6.00 10.71
CA LEU A 12 0.01 -4.70 11.14
C LEU A 12 -1.18 -4.88 12.07
N TYR A 13 -2.14 -5.74 11.71
CA TYR A 13 -3.29 -6.03 12.56
C TYR A 13 -2.85 -6.54 13.93
N ASN A 14 -1.88 -7.47 13.99
CA ASN A 14 -1.40 -7.99 15.26
C ASN A 14 -0.64 -6.94 16.10
N ILE A 15 0.09 -6.01 15.46
CA ILE A 15 0.76 -4.89 16.15
C ILE A 15 -0.28 -3.90 16.70
N TYR A 16 -1.25 -3.51 15.89
CA TYR A 16 -2.27 -2.52 16.26
C TYR A 16 -3.28 -3.08 17.25
N ARG A 17 -3.51 -4.40 17.29
CA ARG A 17 -4.41 -5.05 18.25
C ARG A 17 -4.08 -4.73 19.71
N HIS A 18 -2.82 -4.41 20.00
CA HIS A 18 -2.35 -4.06 21.34
C HIS A 18 -2.15 -2.55 21.56
N LYS A 19 -2.40 -1.72 20.55
CA LYS A 19 -2.09 -0.27 20.56
C LYS A 19 -3.27 0.63 20.23
N ASP A 20 -4.18 0.18 19.37
CA ASP A 20 -5.30 0.98 18.87
C ASP A 20 -6.66 0.36 19.21
N PRO A 21 -7.68 1.19 19.48
CA PRO A 21 -9.06 0.73 19.68
C PRO A 21 -9.69 0.13 18.41
N ALA A 22 -9.17 0.46 17.22
CA ALA A 22 -9.66 0.00 15.92
C ALA A 22 -8.54 -0.61 15.05
N PRO A 23 -7.97 -1.77 15.43
CA PRO A 23 -6.75 -2.32 14.81
C PRO A 23 -6.92 -2.70 13.34
N LEU A 24 -8.14 -3.11 12.94
CA LEU A 24 -8.46 -3.38 11.54
C LEU A 24 -8.39 -2.11 10.70
N ALA A 25 -8.93 -0.99 11.20
CA ALA A 25 -8.93 0.28 10.48
C ALA A 25 -7.50 0.78 10.27
N SER A 26 -6.67 0.75 11.32
CA SER A 26 -5.25 1.14 11.23
C SER A 26 -4.47 0.25 10.27
N ALA A 27 -4.62 -1.08 10.37
CA ALA A 27 -3.89 -2.02 9.50
C ALA A 27 -4.29 -1.89 8.03
N THR A 28 -5.59 -1.73 7.76
CA THR A 28 -6.10 -1.57 6.39
C THR A 28 -5.72 -0.22 5.81
N ALA A 29 -5.84 0.88 6.56
CA ALA A 29 -5.43 2.21 6.13
C ALA A 29 -3.94 2.25 5.76
N PHE A 30 -3.07 1.72 6.63
CA PHE A 30 -1.65 1.66 6.33
C PHE A 30 -1.37 0.80 5.09
N THR A 31 -2.03 -0.36 4.97
CA THR A 31 -1.89 -1.22 3.78
C THR A 31 -2.33 -0.51 2.50
N ILE A 32 -3.41 0.27 2.54
CA ILE A 32 -3.87 1.08 1.40
C ILE A 32 -2.79 2.08 1.01
N ILE A 33 -2.24 2.82 1.96
CA ILE A 33 -1.15 3.78 1.70
C ILE A 33 0.00 3.08 1.01
N VAL A 34 0.52 1.99 1.58
CA VAL A 34 1.66 1.24 1.01
C VAL A 34 1.38 0.75 -0.41
N VAL A 35 0.24 0.10 -0.61
CA VAL A 35 -0.09 -0.51 -1.90
C VAL A 35 -0.34 0.56 -2.95
N SER A 36 -1.06 1.63 -2.61
CA SER A 36 -1.26 2.78 -3.50
C SER A 36 0.06 3.45 -3.85
N SER A 37 0.95 3.66 -2.87
CA SER A 37 2.29 4.21 -3.10
C SER A 37 3.07 3.41 -4.13
N PHE A 38 3.01 2.08 -4.02
CA PHE A 38 3.68 1.19 -4.95
C PHE A 38 3.10 1.28 -6.37
N TYR A 39 1.77 1.36 -6.50
CA TYR A 39 1.13 1.50 -7.80
C TYR A 39 1.37 2.87 -8.44
N VAL A 40 1.33 3.96 -7.65
CA VAL A 40 1.65 5.32 -8.11
C VAL A 40 3.09 5.37 -8.61
N PHE A 41 4.05 4.86 -7.82
CA PHE A 41 5.47 4.82 -8.21
C PHE A 41 5.68 3.97 -9.46
N GLY A 42 5.17 2.74 -9.47
CA GLY A 42 5.32 1.82 -10.60
C GLY A 42 4.70 2.37 -11.88
N GLY A 43 3.51 2.98 -11.80
CA GLY A 43 2.85 3.57 -12.96
C GLY A 43 3.58 4.81 -13.48
N ALA A 44 4.03 5.71 -12.59
CA ALA A 44 4.84 6.86 -12.99
C ALA A 44 6.17 6.44 -13.65
N LEU A 45 6.83 5.41 -13.10
CA LEU A 45 8.07 4.86 -13.64
C LEU A 45 7.87 4.20 -15.01
N ILE A 46 6.77 3.45 -15.20
CA ILE A 46 6.41 2.88 -16.50
C ILE A 46 6.15 3.98 -17.53
N LEU A 47 5.37 5.01 -17.18
CA LEU A 47 5.14 6.15 -18.07
C LEU A 47 6.45 6.81 -18.50
N ARG A 48 7.37 7.01 -17.54
CA ARG A 48 8.67 7.62 -17.84
C ARG A 48 9.58 6.75 -18.69
N ILE A 49 9.64 5.44 -18.45
CA ILE A 49 10.55 4.53 -19.16
C ILE A 49 10.04 4.21 -20.57
N PHE A 50 8.75 3.86 -20.71
CA PHE A 50 8.22 3.35 -21.97
C PHE A 50 7.68 4.43 -22.88
N PHE A 51 7.14 5.50 -22.31
CA PHE A 51 6.49 6.57 -23.07
C PHE A 51 7.28 7.88 -23.04
N ASN A 52 8.32 7.99 -22.20
CA ASN A 52 9.07 9.21 -21.96
C ASN A 52 8.18 10.42 -21.58
N VAL A 53 7.02 10.15 -20.97
CA VAL A 53 6.06 11.15 -20.52
C VAL A 53 6.01 11.15 -19.01
N SER A 54 5.93 12.33 -18.40
CA SER A 54 5.59 12.46 -16.98
C SER A 54 4.11 12.78 -16.76
N VAL A 55 3.55 12.38 -15.62
CA VAL A 55 2.14 12.68 -15.27
C VAL A 55 1.87 14.20 -15.26
N ARG A 56 2.89 15.01 -14.97
CA ARG A 56 2.80 16.48 -14.98
C ARG A 56 2.68 17.04 -16.40
N GLU A 57 3.24 16.37 -17.39
CA GLU A 57 3.22 16.79 -18.80
C GLU A 57 1.88 16.47 -19.49
N ILE A 58 1.04 15.63 -18.89
CA ILE A 58 -0.28 15.26 -19.45
C ILE A 58 -1.22 16.47 -19.54
N ASN A 59 -1.14 17.40 -18.57
CA ASN A 59 -1.85 18.67 -18.62
C ASN A 59 -0.89 19.80 -18.21
N PRO A 60 -0.25 20.47 -19.19
CA PRO A 60 0.76 21.49 -18.92
C PRO A 60 0.17 22.74 -18.25
N ASP A 61 -1.13 23.01 -18.42
CA ASP A 61 -1.80 24.17 -17.82
C ASP A 61 -2.08 23.96 -16.31
N ALA A 62 -2.23 22.69 -15.90
CA ALA A 62 -2.53 22.32 -14.51
C ALA A 62 -1.75 21.06 -14.07
N PRO A 63 -0.41 21.12 -14.02
CA PRO A 63 0.44 19.94 -13.82
C PRO A 63 0.22 19.27 -12.45
N ARG A 64 -0.07 20.08 -11.41
CA ARG A 64 -0.38 19.57 -10.06
C ARG A 64 -1.73 18.86 -10.01
N LEU A 65 -2.71 19.36 -10.76
CA LEU A 65 -4.06 18.79 -10.80
C LEU A 65 -4.05 17.40 -11.45
N SER A 66 -3.29 17.22 -12.53
CA SER A 66 -3.07 15.91 -13.15
C SER A 66 -2.45 14.89 -12.20
N VAL A 67 -1.44 15.31 -11.43
CA VAL A 67 -0.81 14.44 -10.43
C VAL A 67 -1.80 14.07 -9.33
N LEU A 68 -2.57 15.03 -8.82
CA LEU A 68 -3.59 14.76 -7.80
C LEU A 68 -4.65 13.79 -8.31
N ILE A 69 -5.21 14.02 -9.50
CA ILE A 69 -6.21 13.12 -10.11
C ILE A 69 -5.65 11.71 -10.24
N TYR A 70 -4.41 11.58 -10.74
CA TYR A 70 -3.74 10.30 -10.88
C TYR A 70 -3.61 9.58 -9.54
N VAL A 71 -3.10 10.27 -8.52
CA VAL A 71 -2.93 9.71 -7.17
C VAL A 71 -4.28 9.32 -6.58
N PHE A 72 -5.29 10.20 -6.63
CA PHE A 72 -6.63 9.92 -6.10
C PHE A 72 -7.28 8.71 -6.78
N PHE A 73 -7.15 8.59 -8.09
CA PHE A 73 -7.71 7.47 -8.83
C PHE A 73 -7.08 6.13 -8.42
N VAL A 74 -5.75 6.09 -8.28
CA VAL A 74 -5.05 4.89 -7.79
C VAL A 74 -5.48 4.56 -6.36
N PHE A 75 -5.54 5.56 -5.48
CA PHE A 75 -5.97 5.38 -4.09
C PHE A 75 -7.39 4.84 -3.98
N ALA A 76 -8.34 5.36 -4.78
CA ALA A 76 -9.72 4.90 -4.78
C ALA A 76 -9.84 3.42 -5.18
N ILE A 77 -9.14 3.00 -6.25
CA ILE A 77 -9.14 1.61 -6.71
C ILE A 77 -8.55 0.67 -5.66
N VAL A 78 -7.41 1.05 -5.07
CA VAL A 78 -6.75 0.25 -4.04
C VAL A 78 -7.61 0.17 -2.79
N TYR A 79 -8.17 1.29 -2.34
CA TYR A 79 -9.09 1.36 -1.20
C TYR A 79 -10.22 0.34 -1.35
N TRP A 80 -10.92 0.36 -2.50
CA TRP A 80 -12.02 -0.56 -2.77
C TRP A 80 -11.57 -2.02 -2.70
N ARG A 81 -10.43 -2.35 -3.32
CA ARG A 81 -9.89 -3.72 -3.33
C ARG A 81 -9.47 -4.22 -1.94
N ILE A 82 -8.79 -3.37 -1.15
CA ILE A 82 -8.32 -3.74 0.19
C ILE A 82 -9.51 -3.88 1.14
N LYS A 83 -10.43 -2.91 1.16
CA LYS A 83 -11.60 -2.93 2.04
C LYS A 83 -12.51 -4.14 1.77
N LYS A 84 -12.71 -4.50 0.49
CA LYS A 84 -13.51 -5.68 0.12
C LYS A 84 -12.85 -7.00 0.55
N LYS A 85 -11.51 -7.08 0.58
CA LYS A 85 -10.78 -8.33 0.83
C LYS A 85 -10.49 -8.57 2.31
N TYR A 86 -10.01 -7.56 3.02
CA TYR A 86 -9.48 -7.73 4.38
C TYR A 86 -10.52 -7.36 5.43
N THR A 87 -11.38 -8.32 5.74
CA THR A 87 -12.27 -8.26 6.90
C THR A 87 -11.60 -8.88 8.11
N GLU A 88 -12.05 -8.52 9.32
CA GLU A 88 -11.56 -9.14 10.55
C GLU A 88 -11.70 -10.66 10.52
N MET A 89 -12.83 -11.17 10.02
CA MET A 89 -13.06 -12.61 9.86
C MET A 89 -12.03 -13.26 8.92
N TYR A 90 -11.67 -12.60 7.81
CA TYR A 90 -10.64 -13.11 6.90
C TYR A 90 -9.25 -13.15 7.56
N ILE A 91 -8.90 -12.12 8.34
CA ILE A 91 -7.62 -12.09 9.05
C ILE A 91 -7.55 -13.24 10.06
N ILE A 92 -8.58 -13.38 10.91
CA ILE A 92 -8.58 -14.39 11.98
C ILE A 92 -8.65 -15.81 11.40
N LYS A 93 -9.57 -16.07 10.46
CA LYS A 93 -9.80 -17.44 9.95
C LYS A 93 -8.79 -17.88 8.89
N SER A 94 -8.26 -16.97 8.08
CA SER A 94 -7.41 -17.33 6.95
C SER A 94 -5.94 -16.92 7.11
N LEU A 95 -5.65 -15.76 7.70
CA LEU A 95 -4.27 -15.26 7.80
C LEU A 95 -3.56 -15.76 9.06
N THR A 96 -4.22 -15.75 10.22
CA THR A 96 -3.64 -16.23 11.49
C THR A 96 -3.08 -17.64 11.41
N PRO A 97 -3.84 -18.69 11.02
CA PRO A 97 -3.30 -20.05 10.98
C PRO A 97 -2.14 -20.20 9.98
N ARG A 98 -2.10 -19.34 8.96
CA ARG A 98 -1.09 -19.37 7.91
C ARG A 98 0.23 -18.71 8.33
N PHE A 99 0.16 -17.67 9.15
CA PHE A 99 1.31 -16.80 9.42
C PHE A 99 1.77 -16.75 10.88
N GLU A 100 0.99 -17.27 11.83
CA GLU A 100 1.35 -17.31 13.25
C GLU A 100 2.71 -17.97 13.49
N LYS A 101 2.96 -19.13 12.87
CA LYS A 101 4.23 -19.88 12.99
C LYS A 101 5.24 -19.58 11.86
N SER A 102 5.02 -18.52 11.09
CA SER A 102 5.85 -18.21 9.93
C SER A 102 7.29 -17.85 10.32
N LYS A 103 8.29 -18.47 9.67
CA LYS A 103 9.72 -18.14 9.83
C LYS A 103 10.04 -16.67 9.52
N TYR A 104 9.19 -16.02 8.71
CA TYR A 104 9.33 -14.60 8.35
C TYR A 104 9.01 -13.66 9.52
N ASN A 105 8.33 -14.13 10.57
CA ASN A 105 8.04 -13.34 11.76
C ASN A 105 9.30 -12.84 12.48
N LYS A 106 10.45 -13.52 12.30
CA LYS A 106 11.76 -13.15 12.85
C LYS A 106 12.54 -12.16 11.96
N LYS A 107 12.21 -12.04 10.66
CA LYS A 107 12.93 -11.19 9.68
C LYS A 107 12.24 -9.82 9.49
N ILE A 108 11.99 -9.13 10.59
CA ILE A 108 11.14 -7.92 10.66
C ILE A 108 11.71 -6.72 9.86
N LYS A 109 13.02 -6.63 9.63
CA LYS A 109 13.61 -5.40 9.07
C LYS A 109 13.42 -5.24 7.55
N GLY A 110 13.35 -6.34 6.79
CA GLY A 110 13.39 -6.27 5.31
C GLY A 110 12.12 -5.72 4.67
N TRP A 111 10.93 -6.04 5.20
CA TRP A 111 9.68 -5.57 4.61
C TRP A 111 9.43 -4.08 4.86
N MET A 112 9.99 -3.51 5.94
CA MET A 112 9.90 -2.07 6.21
C MET A 112 10.66 -1.24 5.15
N LEU A 113 11.80 -1.72 4.65
CA LEU A 113 12.54 -1.05 3.57
C LEU A 113 11.76 -1.02 2.26
N ILE A 114 11.08 -2.12 1.92
CA ILE A 114 10.22 -2.22 0.73
C ILE A 114 9.04 -1.25 0.81
N VAL A 115 8.57 -0.97 2.03
CA VAL A 115 7.48 -0.03 2.30
C VAL A 115 7.96 1.42 2.29
N LEU A 116 9.19 1.70 2.75
CA LEU A 116 9.70 3.05 2.91
C LEU A 116 9.91 3.75 1.56
N ILE A 117 10.46 3.04 0.58
CA ILE A 117 10.86 3.62 -0.71
C ILE A 117 9.66 4.21 -1.49
N PRO A 118 8.52 3.50 -1.66
CA PRO A 118 7.37 4.06 -2.35
C PRO A 118 6.70 5.22 -1.60
N ILE A 119 6.70 5.17 -0.26
CA ILE A 119 6.13 6.25 0.57
C ILE A 119 6.96 7.51 0.45
N TRP A 120 8.29 7.39 0.52
CA TRP A 120 9.21 8.50 0.31
C TRP A 120 9.01 9.10 -1.08
N PHE A 121 8.91 8.26 -2.11
CA PHE A 121 8.63 8.75 -3.46
C PHE A 121 7.33 9.57 -3.53
N LEU A 122 6.24 9.09 -2.93
CA LEU A 122 4.99 9.85 -2.87
C LEU A 122 5.15 11.22 -2.18
N ALA A 123 5.92 11.28 -1.10
CA ALA A 123 6.19 12.51 -0.37
C ALA A 123 7.00 13.54 -1.17
N PHE A 124 7.84 13.10 -2.12
CA PHE A 124 8.62 13.98 -3.00
C PHE A 124 7.97 14.25 -4.37
N MET A 125 6.95 13.46 -4.77
CA MET A 125 6.26 13.63 -6.05
C MET A 125 5.09 14.62 -5.99
N ILE A 126 4.48 14.78 -4.81
CA ILE A 126 3.50 15.83 -4.48
C ILE A 126 4.27 17.13 -4.25
#